data_AF-A0A843FGK8-F1
#
_entry.id   AF-A0A843FGK8-F1
#
_cell.length_a   1.000
_cell.length_b   1.000
_cell.length_c   1.000
_cell.angle_alpha   90.00
_cell.angle_beta   90.00
_cell.angle_gamma   90.00
#
_symmetry.space_group_name_H-M   'P 1'
#
loop_
_entity.id
_entity.type
_entity.pdbx_description
1 polymer ?
#
loop_
_entity_poly.entity_id
_entity_poly.type
_entity_poly.pdbx_seq_one_letter_code
_entity_poly.pdbx_strand_id
1 'polypeptide(L)'
;MPKTVDELVSKMQEQDVYSIICSFLYDLKNIPEYTTLSELCYLLDVNSFLKLIKYFGGQTITIPTKEELVETIQVLLLFQYYEVEHRPWKDAVTLAGFDSNRGKGAGNKLNRLKETLEKYNFGNRNY
;
A
#
# COMPACT_ATOMS: atom_id res chain seq x y z
N MET A 1 21.41 -24.13 12.02
CA MET A 1 20.66 -23.25 11.10
C MET A 1 19.91 -22.22 11.91
N PRO A 2 19.91 -20.92 11.53
CA PRO A 2 19.04 -19.94 12.18
C PRO A 2 17.58 -20.38 11.98
N LYS A 3 16.80 -20.42 13.07
CA LYS A 3 15.38 -20.73 13.02
C LYS A 3 14.65 -19.62 12.27
N THR A 4 13.68 -19.97 11.43
CA THR A 4 12.88 -18.95 10.74
C THR A 4 11.87 -18.32 11.72
N VAL A 5 11.44 -17.08 11.46
CA VAL A 5 10.44 -16.40 12.29
C VAL A 5 9.14 -17.23 12.36
N ASP A 6 8.74 -17.82 11.23
CA ASP A 6 7.56 -18.67 11.10
C ASP A 6 7.64 -19.94 11.99
N GLU A 7 8.83 -20.56 12.10
CA GLU A 7 9.10 -21.70 13.00
C GLU A 7 9.09 -21.35 14.49
N LEU A 8 9.34 -20.09 14.85
CA LEU A 8 9.32 -19.62 16.22
C LEU A 8 7.90 -19.24 16.65
N VAL A 9 7.18 -18.54 15.77
CA VAL A 9 5.79 -18.11 15.99
C VAL A 9 4.84 -19.31 16.09
N SER A 10 5.03 -20.35 15.27
CA SER A 10 4.20 -21.57 15.29
C SER A 10 4.28 -22.40 16.59
N LYS A 11 5.22 -22.08 17.49
CA LYS A 11 5.37 -22.76 18.79
C LYS A 11 4.60 -22.11 19.92
N MET A 12 3.97 -20.97 19.66
CA MET A 12 3.27 -20.16 20.65
C MET A 12 1.77 -20.10 20.31
N GLN A 13 0.91 -19.97 21.31
CA GLN A 13 -0.54 -19.80 21.11
C GLN A 13 -0.81 -18.42 20.46
N GLU A 14 -1.58 -18.37 19.37
CA GLU A 14 -1.73 -17.17 18.51
C GLU A 14 -2.09 -15.87 19.26
N GLN A 15 -2.97 -15.95 20.26
CA GLN A 15 -3.40 -14.78 21.06
C GLN A 15 -2.30 -14.24 21.98
N ASP A 16 -1.44 -15.12 22.50
CA ASP A 16 -0.31 -14.74 23.35
C ASP A 16 0.84 -14.16 22.52
N VAL A 17 1.03 -14.64 21.29
CA VAL A 17 2.07 -14.14 20.38
C VAL A 17 1.88 -12.66 20.07
N TYR A 18 0.67 -12.27 19.68
CA TYR A 18 0.42 -10.90 19.26
C TYR A 18 0.61 -9.91 20.42
N SER A 19 0.06 -10.24 21.59
CA SER A 19 0.16 -9.41 22.79
C SER A 19 1.60 -9.27 23.26
N ILE A 20 2.40 -10.35 23.21
CA ILE A 20 3.83 -10.32 23.55
C ILE A 20 4.63 -9.52 22.51
N ILE A 21 4.39 -9.71 21.21
CA ILE A 21 5.06 -8.94 20.15
C ILE A 21 4.73 -7.45 20.28
N CYS A 22 3.46 -7.09 20.51
CA CYS A 22 3.06 -5.70 20.70
C CYS A 22 3.71 -5.09 21.95
N SER A 23 3.77 -5.84 23.05
CA SER A 23 4.42 -5.39 24.29
C SER A 23 5.92 -5.18 24.10
N PHE A 24 6.60 -6.10 23.40
CA PHE A 24 8.03 -6.00 23.13
C PHE A 24 8.36 -4.86 22.16
N LEU A 25 7.55 -4.67 21.13
CA LEU A 25 7.72 -3.55 20.19
C LEU A 25 7.46 -2.21 20.87
N TYR A 26 6.50 -2.14 21.79
CA TYR A 26 6.25 -0.93 22.60
C TYR A 26 7.48 -0.53 23.42
N ASP A 27 8.27 -1.48 23.92
CA ASP A 27 9.52 -1.17 24.62
C ASP A 27 10.58 -0.54 23.68
N LEU A 28 10.50 -0.79 22.37
CA LEU A 28 11.36 -0.17 21.36
C LEU A 28 10.96 1.26 21.01
N LYS A 29 9.85 1.80 21.54
CA LYS A 29 9.39 3.17 21.24
C LYS A 29 10.40 4.28 21.57
N ASN A 30 11.37 3.98 22.45
CA ASN A 30 12.41 4.92 22.83
C ASN A 30 13.59 4.94 21.84
N ILE A 31 13.60 4.03 20.87
CA ILE A 31 14.55 4.00 19.77
C ILE A 31 13.90 4.72 18.58
N PRO A 32 14.42 5.89 18.15
CA PRO A 32 13.77 6.73 17.14
C PRO A 32 13.34 5.96 15.88
N GLU A 33 14.17 5.03 15.43
CA GLU A 33 13.97 4.22 14.22
C GLU A 33 12.81 3.20 14.32
N TYR A 34 12.39 2.85 15.53
CA TYR A 34 11.36 1.82 15.77
C TYR A 34 10.05 2.36 16.35
N THR A 35 9.96 3.66 16.64
CA THR A 35 8.77 4.30 17.22
C THR A 35 7.51 4.02 16.40
N THR A 36 7.55 4.27 15.08
CA THR A 36 6.41 4.02 14.18
C THR A 36 6.09 2.52 14.05
N LEU A 37 7.12 1.66 14.13
CA LEU A 37 6.93 0.21 14.03
C LEU A 37 6.14 -0.34 15.22
N SER A 38 6.38 0.24 16.40
CA SER A 38 5.66 -0.11 17.63
C SER A 38 4.18 0.26 17.61
N GLU A 39 3.77 1.19 16.75
CA GLU A 39 2.37 1.56 16.58
C GLU A 39 1.70 0.73 15.48
N LEU A 40 2.44 0.35 14.44
CA LEU A 40 1.95 -0.47 13.33
C LEU A 40 1.46 -1.84 13.78
N CYS A 41 2.04 -2.42 14.83
CA CYS A 41 1.59 -3.71 15.34
C CYS A 41 0.16 -3.65 15.89
N TYR A 42 -0.33 -2.50 16.36
CA TYR A 42 -1.73 -2.32 16.80
C TYR A 42 -2.72 -2.12 15.65
N LEU A 43 -2.23 -1.73 14.48
CA LEU A 43 -3.06 -1.46 13.29
C LEU A 43 -3.17 -2.67 12.36
N LEU A 44 -2.18 -3.57 12.40
CA LEU A 44 -2.10 -4.76 11.56
C LEU A 44 -2.34 -6.02 12.39
N ASP A 45 -3.04 -7.00 11.82
CA ASP A 45 -3.06 -8.35 12.40
C ASP A 45 -1.66 -8.99 12.38
N VAL A 46 -1.45 -10.03 13.20
CA VAL A 46 -0.17 -10.75 13.32
C VAL A 46 0.41 -11.13 11.96
N ASN A 47 -0.41 -11.69 11.07
CA ASN A 47 0.06 -12.22 9.80
C ASN A 47 0.47 -11.09 8.86
N SER A 48 -0.29 -10.00 8.83
CA SER A 48 0.00 -8.78 8.06
C SER A 48 1.28 -8.10 8.58
N PHE A 49 1.46 -8.02 9.89
CA PHE A 49 2.66 -7.47 10.52
C PHE A 49 3.91 -8.32 10.22
N LEU A 50 3.83 -9.65 10.37
CA LEU A 50 4.95 -10.54 10.06
C LEU A 50 5.33 -10.48 8.57
N LYS A 51 4.35 -10.35 7.66
CA LYS A 51 4.62 -10.11 6.23
C LYS A 51 5.33 -8.78 6.02
N LEU A 52 4.89 -7.71 6.67
CA LEU A 52 5.55 -6.40 6.58
C LEU A 52 7.03 -6.51 6.95
N ILE A 53 7.34 -7.11 8.11
CA ILE A 53 8.74 -7.31 8.55
C ILE A 53 9.52 -8.22 7.60
N LYS A 54 8.92 -9.33 7.15
CA LYS A 54 9.56 -10.30 6.26
C LYS A 54 9.97 -9.69 4.92
N TYR A 55 9.15 -8.81 4.35
CA TYR A 55 9.39 -8.23 3.02
C TYR A 55 10.11 -6.88 3.07
N PHE A 56 9.92 -6.09 4.12
CA PHE A 56 10.43 -4.71 4.22
C PHE A 56 11.38 -4.46 5.40
N GLY A 57 11.73 -5.50 6.17
CA GLY A 57 12.62 -5.38 7.33
C GLY A 57 13.96 -4.71 6.98
N GLY A 58 14.35 -3.71 7.78
CA GLY A 58 15.58 -2.93 7.59
C GLY A 58 15.47 -1.79 6.56
N GLN A 59 14.32 -1.62 5.91
CA GLN A 59 14.08 -0.51 4.98
C GLN A 59 13.37 0.65 5.68
N THR A 60 13.68 1.88 5.26
CA THR A 60 12.86 3.05 5.59
C THR A 60 11.75 3.19 4.56
N ILE A 61 10.50 2.98 4.98
CA ILE A 61 9.31 3.16 4.12
C ILE A 61 8.70 4.53 4.38
N THR A 62 8.31 5.22 3.31
CA THR A 62 7.51 6.45 3.40
C THR A 62 6.05 6.07 3.12
N ILE A 63 5.18 6.32 4.09
CA ILE A 63 3.74 6.09 3.92
C ILE A 63 3.16 7.29 3.17
N PRO A 64 2.40 7.07 2.08
CA PRO A 64 1.79 8.17 1.33
C PRO A 64 0.80 8.92 2.22
N THR A 65 0.70 10.23 2.00
CA THR A 65 -0.35 11.06 2.56
C THR A 65 -1.72 10.64 2.03
N LYS A 66 -2.78 11.07 2.73
CA LYS A 66 -4.16 10.82 2.30
C LYS A 66 -4.42 11.40 0.91
N GLU A 67 -3.90 12.60 0.65
CA GLU A 67 -4.06 13.32 -0.60
C GLU A 67 -3.36 12.56 -1.75
N GLU A 68 -2.13 12.07 -1.54
CA GLU A 68 -1.40 11.26 -2.53
C GLU A 68 -2.13 9.95 -2.86
N LEU A 69 -2.70 9.29 -1.84
CA LEU A 69 -3.50 8.07 -2.03
C LEU A 69 -4.79 8.36 -2.80
N VAL A 70 -5.51 9.41 -2.43
CA VAL A 70 -6.72 9.85 -3.16
C VAL A 70 -6.36 10.10 -4.62
N GLU A 71 -5.32 10.87 -4.90
CA GLU A 71 -4.93 11.16 -6.27
C GLU A 71 -4.58 9.90 -7.07
N THR A 72 -3.95 8.91 -6.45
CA THR A 72 -3.65 7.62 -7.10
C THR A 72 -4.93 6.88 -7.45
N ILE A 73 -5.88 6.79 -6.52
CA ILE A 73 -7.18 6.16 -6.75
C ILE A 73 -7.96 6.89 -7.86
N GLN A 74 -7.95 8.22 -7.87
CA GLN A 74 -8.59 9.02 -8.91
C GLN A 74 -8.02 8.71 -10.30
N VAL A 75 -6.69 8.53 -10.42
CA VAL A 75 -6.06 8.15 -11.70
C VAL A 75 -6.46 6.74 -12.13
N LEU A 76 -6.58 5.79 -11.20
CA LEU A 76 -7.06 4.43 -11.50
C LEU A 76 -8.53 4.43 -11.97
N LEU A 77 -9.39 5.21 -11.30
CA LEU A 77 -10.79 5.39 -11.72
C LEU A 77 -10.89 6.06 -13.08
N LEU A 78 -10.06 7.07 -13.34
CA LEU A 78 -9.99 7.72 -14.64
C LEU A 78 -9.58 6.74 -15.74
N PHE A 79 -8.60 5.87 -15.48
CA PHE A 79 -8.23 4.80 -16.39
C PHE A 79 -9.41 3.85 -16.66
N GLN A 80 -10.11 3.40 -15.61
CA GLN A 80 -11.29 2.56 -15.76
C GLN A 80 -12.36 3.24 -16.63
N TYR A 81 -12.77 4.47 -16.30
CA TYR A 81 -13.86 5.14 -17.02
C TYR A 81 -13.48 5.48 -18.46
N TYR A 82 -12.26 5.96 -18.70
CA TYR A 82 -11.87 6.43 -20.03
C TYR A 82 -11.34 5.31 -20.93
N GLU A 83 -10.47 4.43 -20.43
CA GLU A 83 -9.83 3.39 -21.25
C GLU A 83 -10.65 2.10 -21.32
N VAL A 84 -11.30 1.69 -20.22
CA VAL A 84 -12.02 0.41 -20.15
C VAL A 84 -13.49 0.58 -20.51
N GLU A 85 -14.16 1.59 -19.95
CA GLU A 85 -15.59 1.85 -20.21
C GLU A 85 -15.85 2.80 -21.39
N HIS A 86 -14.80 3.34 -22.00
CA HIS A 86 -14.86 4.26 -23.14
C HIS A 86 -15.80 5.47 -22.93
N ARG A 87 -15.86 5.99 -21.70
CA ARG A 87 -16.61 7.21 -21.38
C ARG A 87 -15.96 8.43 -22.06
N PRO A 88 -16.73 9.46 -22.46
CA PRO A 88 -16.15 10.72 -22.90
C PRO A 88 -15.21 11.31 -21.85
N TRP A 89 -14.09 11.88 -22.29
CA TRP A 89 -13.04 12.42 -21.40
C TRP A 89 -13.58 13.32 -20.28
N LYS A 90 -14.47 14.24 -20.63
CA LYS A 90 -15.07 15.18 -19.68
C LYS A 90 -15.87 14.46 -18.57
N ASP A 91 -16.60 13.42 -18.93
CA ASP A 91 -17.39 12.64 -18.00
C ASP A 91 -16.50 11.76 -17.12
N ALA A 92 -15.49 11.11 -17.72
CA ALA A 92 -14.52 10.29 -17.01
C ALA A 92 -13.73 11.09 -15.95
N VAL A 93 -13.27 12.29 -16.29
CA VAL A 93 -12.57 13.20 -15.36
C VAL A 93 -13.48 13.60 -14.18
N THR A 94 -14.74 13.90 -14.47
CA THR A 94 -15.73 14.28 -13.45
C THR A 94 -16.06 13.11 -12.53
N LEU A 95 -16.32 11.92 -13.09
CA LEU A 95 -16.62 10.69 -12.35
C LEU A 95 -15.45 10.23 -11.49
N ALA A 96 -14.22 10.40 -11.98
CA ALA A 96 -13.00 10.12 -11.23
C ALA A 96 -12.74 11.15 -10.11
N GLY A 97 -13.57 12.18 -9.96
CA GLY A 97 -13.49 13.16 -8.88
C GLY A 97 -12.44 14.24 -9.07
N PHE A 98 -11.94 14.46 -10.30
CA PHE A 98 -11.06 15.59 -10.57
C PHE A 98 -11.88 16.88 -10.72
N ASP A 99 -11.43 17.94 -10.05
CA ASP A 99 -11.97 19.28 -10.31
C ASP A 99 -11.73 19.71 -11.76
N SER A 100 -12.66 20.49 -12.30
CA SER A 100 -12.64 21.03 -13.67
C SER A 100 -11.35 21.79 -14.03
N ASN A 101 -10.66 22.36 -13.04
CA ASN A 101 -9.36 23.04 -13.22
C ASN A 101 -8.14 22.09 -13.24
N ARG A 102 -8.28 20.82 -12.83
CA ARG A 102 -7.19 19.83 -12.79
C ARG A 102 -7.13 18.90 -14.01
N GLY A 103 -8.03 19.06 -14.98
CA GLY A 103 -8.16 18.17 -16.14
C GLY A 103 -6.89 18.00 -16.99
N LYS A 104 -6.07 19.05 -17.14
CA LYS A 104 -4.77 18.94 -17.85
C LYS A 104 -3.74 18.10 -17.07
N GLY A 105 -3.74 18.16 -15.74
CA GLY A 105 -2.86 17.35 -14.90
C GLY A 105 -3.27 15.87 -14.87
N ALA A 106 -4.57 15.60 -14.97
CA ALA A 106 -5.12 14.25 -14.99
C ALA A 106 -4.65 13.44 -16.21
N GLY A 107 -4.59 14.06 -17.40
CA GLY A 107 -4.09 13.41 -18.63
C GLY A 107 -2.64 12.94 -18.52
N ASN A 108 -1.75 13.78 -18.00
CA ASN A 108 -0.34 13.41 -17.81
C ASN A 108 -0.19 12.23 -16.82
N LYS A 109 -0.98 12.24 -15.73
CA LYS A 109 -0.98 11.16 -14.75
C LYS A 109 -1.51 9.85 -15.34
N LEU A 110 -2.56 9.93 -16.15
CA LEU A 110 -3.12 8.77 -16.86
C LEU A 110 -2.09 8.17 -17.83
N ASN A 111 -1.39 8.99 -18.61
CA ASN A 111 -0.34 8.51 -19.52
C ASN A 111 0.79 7.80 -18.77
N ARG A 112 1.24 8.37 -17.64
CA ARG A 112 2.25 7.73 -16.78
C ARG A 112 1.78 6.38 -16.24
N LEU A 113 0.49 6.24 -15.90
CA LEU A 113 -0.08 4.96 -15.50
C LEU A 113 -0.03 3.96 -16.67
N LYS A 114 -0.41 4.36 -17.88
CA LYS A 114 -0.34 3.49 -19.08
C LYS A 114 1.08 3.01 -19.36
N GLU A 115 2.06 3.90 -19.34
CA GLU A 115 3.49 3.55 -19.51
C GLU A 115 3.93 2.54 -18.45
N THR A 116 3.44 2.69 -17.22
CA THR A 116 3.71 1.73 -16.14
C THR A 116 3.07 0.37 -16.45
N LEU A 117 1.80 0.35 -16.90
CA LEU A 117 1.10 -0.89 -17.23
C LEU A 117 1.77 -1.65 -18.38
N GLU A 118 2.22 -0.94 -19.41
CA GLU A 118 2.97 -1.49 -20.54
C GLU A 118 4.32 -2.05 -20.10
N LYS A 119 5.09 -1.28 -19.32
CA LYS A 119 6.41 -1.69 -18.81
C LYS A 119 6.36 -3.00 -18.02
N TYR A 120 5.31 -3.21 -17.23
CA TYR A 120 5.16 -4.39 -16.39
C TYR A 120 4.30 -5.51 -17.02
N ASN A 121 3.93 -5.38 -18.30
CA ASN A 121 3.19 -6.38 -19.07
C ASN A 121 1.90 -6.87 -18.37
N PHE A 122 1.19 -5.96 -17.70
CA PHE A 122 -0.08 -6.31 -17.05
C PHE A 122 -1.15 -6.79 -18.06
N GLY A 123 -1.00 -6.45 -19.35
CA GLY A 123 -1.85 -6.94 -20.45
C GLY A 123 -1.72 -8.42 -20.82
N ASN A 124 -0.76 -9.16 -20.24
CA ASN A 124 -0.55 -10.60 -20.50
C ASN A 124 -0.93 -11.51 -19.31
N ARG A 125 -1.56 -10.96 -18.26
CA ARG A 125 -2.03 -11.76 -17.12
C ARG A 125 -3.54 -11.94 -17.24
N ASN A 126 -3.96 -13.11 -17.68
CA ASN A 126 -5.34 -13.59 -17.54
C ASN A 126 -5.64 -13.69 -16.03
N TYR A 127 -6.48 -12.79 -15.54
CA TYR A 127 -7.22 -12.99 -14.29
C TYR A 127 -8.54 -13.67 -14.62
#